data_AF-A0A7S4NZT5-F1
#
_entry.id   AF-A0A7S4NZT5-F1
#
_cell.length_a   1.000
_cell.length_b   1.000
_cell.length_c   1.000
_cell.angle_alpha   90.00
_cell.angle_beta   90.00
_cell.angle_gamma   90.00
#
_symmetry.space_group_name_H-M   'P 1'
#
loop_
_entity.id
_entity.type
_entity.pdbx_description
1 polymer ?
#
loop_
_entity_poly.entity_id
_entity_poly.type
_entity_poly.pdbx_seq_one_letter_code
_entity_poly.pdbx_strand_id
1 'polypeptide(L)'
;EILEKKQFKTTTPEETLGTCVEWLEERQPFNALGIACFGPLDLNPSSKTYGYITSTPKPGWQQIDVITPFKKFNIPIKLDTDVNGAAIAHQNFWKKPGDPPRPTCAYVTVGTGVGVGLVVRGEPVHGLSHPEMGHLMVMRKEGDDFPGVCPFHGGCVEGMVCSGAIAKRAGVEPKDLADLPDSHKVWADISHYLTHLCIAIHYTVAPQFIVLGGGIFQRKCLFGMIRDNFGKTVNGYMPYQDDLEGYIRESPFGENAGVHGGIAMAVLASQENKEESK
;
A
#
# COMPACT_ATOMS: atom_id res chain seq x y z
N GLU A 1 -5.78 19.42 -0.22
CA GLU A 1 -4.50 20.01 -0.65
C GLU A 1 -3.44 19.68 0.40
N ILE A 2 -2.17 19.54 0.02
CA ILE A 2 -1.05 19.40 0.96
C ILE A 2 -0.48 20.79 1.18
N LEU A 3 -0.63 21.35 2.39
CA LEU A 3 -0.16 22.69 2.72
C LEU A 3 1.35 22.72 3.00
N GLU A 4 1.85 21.70 3.70
CA GLU A 4 3.26 21.53 4.02
C GLU A 4 3.61 20.05 4.08
N LYS A 5 4.84 19.70 3.72
CA LYS A 5 5.38 18.33 3.77
C LYS A 5 6.84 18.37 4.23
N LYS A 6 7.21 17.48 5.14
CA LYS A 6 8.59 17.23 5.52
C LYS A 6 8.86 15.72 5.53
N GLN A 7 10.06 15.32 5.12
CA GLN A 7 10.52 13.94 5.13
C GLN A 7 11.73 13.81 6.04
N PHE A 8 11.71 12.82 6.91
CA PHE A 8 12.79 12.48 7.82
C PHE A 8 13.32 11.10 7.47
N LYS A 9 14.61 10.86 7.72
CA LYS A 9 15.17 9.51 7.63
C LYS A 9 14.63 8.71 8.83
N THR A 10 14.05 7.54 8.56
CA THR A 10 13.69 6.61 9.64
C THR A 10 14.96 6.07 10.30
N THR A 11 15.13 6.33 11.60
CA THR A 11 16.24 5.84 12.43
C THR A 11 15.69 4.94 13.55
N THR A 12 15.90 5.28 14.82
CA THR A 12 15.24 4.62 15.95
C THR A 12 13.79 5.12 16.08
N PRO A 13 12.91 4.34 16.72
CA PRO A 13 11.55 4.78 17.01
C PRO A 13 11.49 6.11 17.76
N GLU A 14 12.28 6.26 18.82
CA GLU A 14 12.26 7.44 19.69
C GLU A 14 12.64 8.71 18.91
N GLU A 15 13.73 8.66 18.15
CA GLU A 15 14.19 9.79 17.34
C GLU A 15 13.21 10.12 16.22
N THR A 16 12.71 9.10 15.52
CA THR A 16 11.83 9.27 14.36
C THR A 16 10.47 9.83 14.79
N LEU A 17 9.85 9.21 15.79
CA LEU A 17 8.54 9.64 16.30
C LEU A 17 8.66 10.98 17.03
N GLY A 18 9.74 11.20 17.79
CA GLY A 18 10.04 12.48 18.44
C GLY A 18 10.14 13.63 17.44
N THR A 19 10.92 13.43 16.36
CA THR A 19 11.07 14.43 15.30
C THR A 19 9.73 14.76 14.60
N CYS A 20 8.88 13.74 14.37
CA CYS A 20 7.54 13.95 13.83
C CYS A 20 6.64 14.75 14.79
N VAL A 21 6.72 14.45 16.09
CA VAL A 21 5.97 15.18 17.14
C VAL A 21 6.42 16.64 17.21
N GLU A 22 7.72 16.92 17.28
CA GLU A 22 8.26 18.28 17.32
C GLU A 22 7.83 19.09 16.10
N TRP A 23 7.89 18.48 14.91
CA TRP A 23 7.45 19.14 13.69
C TRP A 23 5.95 19.47 13.70
N LEU A 24 5.10 18.57 14.21
CA LEU A 24 3.66 18.83 14.31
C LEU A 24 3.32 19.87 15.40
N GLU A 25 4.10 19.93 16.48
CA GLU A 25 3.89 20.89 17.59
C GLU A 25 4.01 22.34 17.12
N GLU A 26 4.97 22.64 16.25
CA GLU A 26 5.14 23.95 15.60
C GLU A 26 3.97 24.35 14.67
N ARG A 27 3.06 23.41 14.37
CA ARG A 27 1.98 23.56 13.37
C ARG A 27 0.58 23.45 13.98
N GLN A 28 0.49 23.51 15.31
CA GLN A 28 -0.80 23.62 15.97
C GLN A 28 -1.46 24.99 15.70
N PRO A 29 -2.81 25.05 15.67
CA PRO A 29 -3.75 23.95 15.88
C PRO A 29 -4.07 23.17 14.58
N PHE A 30 -4.39 21.88 14.73
CA PHE A 30 -4.99 21.04 13.69
C PHE A 30 -6.09 20.16 14.30
N ASN A 31 -7.08 19.74 13.50
CA ASN A 31 -8.31 19.14 14.03
C ASN A 31 -8.23 17.63 14.27
N ALA A 32 -7.33 16.93 13.60
CA ALA A 32 -7.18 15.48 13.70
C ALA A 32 -5.81 15.07 13.14
N LEU A 33 -5.32 13.91 13.56
CA LEU A 33 -4.10 13.29 13.04
C LEU A 33 -4.44 11.93 12.43
N GLY A 34 -3.83 11.64 11.29
CA GLY A 34 -3.87 10.33 10.66
C GLY A 34 -2.47 9.78 10.51
N ILE A 35 -2.29 8.54 10.93
CA ILE A 35 -1.02 7.83 10.85
C ILE A 35 -1.21 6.67 9.89
N ALA A 36 -0.48 6.69 8.77
CA ALA A 36 -0.43 5.60 7.80
C ALA A 36 0.96 4.95 7.93
N CYS A 37 1.03 3.82 8.63
CA CYS A 37 2.30 3.25 9.11
C CYS A 37 2.64 1.93 8.40
N PHE A 38 3.93 1.62 8.26
CA PHE A 38 4.32 0.28 7.81
C PHE A 38 4.00 -0.74 8.91
N GLY A 39 3.66 -1.97 8.51
CA GLY A 39 3.28 -3.04 9.44
C GLY A 39 4.23 -4.25 9.43
N PRO A 40 3.72 -5.41 9.91
CA PRO A 40 2.39 -5.58 10.50
C PRO A 40 2.07 -4.76 11.76
N LEU A 41 0.85 -4.24 11.84
CA LEU A 41 0.31 -3.44 12.95
C LEU A 41 -0.73 -4.22 13.76
N ASP A 42 -0.77 -4.00 15.07
CA ASP A 42 -1.93 -4.36 15.89
C ASP A 42 -2.99 -3.25 15.78
N LEU A 43 -4.00 -3.52 14.96
CA LEU A 43 -5.13 -2.62 14.71
C LEU A 43 -6.40 -3.07 15.42
N ASN A 44 -6.33 -4.07 16.31
CA ASN A 44 -7.50 -4.50 17.07
C ASN A 44 -7.77 -3.50 18.22
N PRO A 45 -8.90 -2.76 18.22
CA PRO A 45 -9.18 -1.77 19.26
C PRO A 45 -9.30 -2.35 20.68
N SER A 46 -9.58 -3.65 20.81
CA SER A 46 -9.65 -4.33 22.11
C SER A 46 -8.29 -4.85 22.60
N SER A 47 -7.23 -4.72 21.80
CA SER A 47 -5.91 -5.21 22.15
C SER A 47 -5.18 -4.25 23.08
N LYS A 48 -4.41 -4.80 24.03
CA LYS A 48 -3.53 -4.00 24.91
C LYS A 48 -2.39 -3.31 24.16
N THR A 49 -2.08 -3.81 22.97
CA THR A 49 -1.01 -3.32 22.10
C THR A 49 -1.58 -2.65 20.85
N TYR A 50 -2.85 -2.21 20.86
CA TYR A 50 -3.40 -1.41 19.78
C TYR A 50 -2.48 -0.24 19.45
N GLY A 51 -2.11 -0.11 18.18
CA GLY A 51 -1.18 0.90 17.71
C GLY A 51 0.28 0.47 17.67
N TYR A 52 0.59 -0.81 17.92
CA TYR A 52 1.95 -1.30 17.90
C TYR A 52 2.35 -1.85 16.53
N ILE A 53 3.57 -1.58 16.10
CA ILE A 53 4.23 -2.41 15.08
C ILE A 53 4.60 -3.73 15.75
N THR A 54 4.17 -4.86 15.19
CA THR A 54 4.27 -6.17 15.85
C THR A 54 5.51 -6.94 15.45
N SER A 55 5.60 -7.28 14.16
CA SER A 55 6.73 -8.00 13.56
C SER A 55 7.26 -7.17 12.41
N THR A 56 8.57 -6.96 12.34
CA THR A 56 9.17 -6.22 11.21
C THR A 56 10.65 -6.57 11.12
N PRO A 57 11.23 -6.68 9.91
CA PRO A 57 12.67 -6.86 9.75
C PRO A 57 13.46 -5.56 10.03
N LYS A 58 12.79 -4.40 10.19
CA LYS A 58 13.45 -3.14 10.52
C LYS A 58 13.97 -3.16 11.96
N PRO A 59 15.30 -3.08 12.19
CA PRO A 59 15.87 -3.16 13.53
C PRO A 59 15.30 -2.09 14.47
N GLY A 60 14.92 -2.49 15.69
CA GLY A 60 14.39 -1.59 16.71
C GLY A 60 12.91 -1.23 16.57
N TRP A 61 12.23 -1.61 15.48
CA TRP A 61 10.83 -1.24 15.25
C TRP A 61 9.80 -2.32 15.64
N GLN A 62 10.24 -3.44 16.22
CA GLN A 62 9.34 -4.47 16.73
C GLN A 62 8.78 -4.08 18.10
N GLN A 63 7.48 -4.32 18.30
CA GLN A 63 6.75 -4.03 19.55
C GLN A 63 6.79 -2.55 19.95
N ILE A 64 6.69 -1.65 18.96
CA ILE A 64 6.76 -0.20 19.15
C ILE A 64 5.37 0.43 19.04
N ASP A 65 4.99 1.18 20.07
CA ASP A 65 3.80 2.04 20.09
C ASP A 65 4.00 3.27 19.20
N VAL A 66 3.24 3.36 18.10
CA VAL A 66 3.33 4.50 17.17
C VAL A 66 2.23 5.54 17.38
N ILE A 67 1.30 5.33 18.33
CA ILE A 67 0.17 6.24 18.57
C ILE A 67 0.43 7.12 19.79
N THR A 68 0.89 6.53 20.90
CA THR A 68 0.99 7.22 22.19
C THR A 68 1.81 8.51 22.14
N PRO A 69 2.95 8.61 21.42
CA PRO A 69 3.70 9.86 21.31
C PRO A 69 2.86 11.06 20.81
N PHE A 70 1.84 10.81 20.00
CA PHE A 70 0.97 11.84 19.42
C PHE A 70 -0.25 12.17 20.28
N LYS A 71 -0.57 11.38 21.31
CA LYS A 71 -1.74 11.61 22.18
C LYS A 71 -1.68 12.95 22.94
N LYS A 72 -0.49 13.53 23.12
CA LYS A 72 -0.30 14.86 23.76
C LYS A 72 -1.07 15.98 23.06
N PHE A 73 -1.43 15.82 21.79
CA PHE A 73 -2.15 16.84 21.03
C PHE A 73 -3.64 16.95 21.38
N ASN A 74 -4.21 15.99 22.14
CA ASN A 74 -5.63 16.00 22.58
C ASN A 74 -6.63 16.20 21.43
N ILE A 75 -6.40 15.49 20.33
CA ILE A 75 -7.23 15.50 19.11
C ILE A 75 -7.55 14.06 18.69
N PRO A 76 -8.57 13.85 17.83
CA PRO A 76 -8.80 12.55 17.21
C PRO A 76 -7.57 12.04 16.45
N ILE A 77 -7.21 10.78 16.65
CA ILE A 77 -6.10 10.10 15.97
C ILE A 77 -6.63 8.80 15.35
N LYS A 78 -6.37 8.58 14.06
CA LYS A 78 -6.63 7.30 13.38
C LYS A 78 -5.32 6.72 12.86
N LEU A 79 -5.08 5.45 13.16
CA LEU A 79 -3.97 4.67 12.64
C LEU A 79 -4.50 3.59 11.70
N ASP A 80 -3.81 3.41 10.57
CA ASP A 80 -3.91 2.19 9.77
C ASP A 80 -2.56 1.92 9.07
N THR A 81 -2.50 0.86 8.27
CA THR A 81 -1.34 0.58 7.43
C THR A 81 -1.18 1.66 6.35
N ASP A 82 0.05 1.88 5.91
CA ASP A 82 0.41 2.78 4.81
C ASP A 82 -0.40 2.48 3.53
N VAL A 83 -0.59 1.20 3.21
CA VAL A 83 -1.35 0.75 2.05
C VAL A 83 -2.86 0.93 2.21
N ASN A 84 -3.44 0.72 3.39
CA ASN A 84 -4.86 1.02 3.65
C ASN A 84 -5.12 2.52 3.60
N GLY A 85 -4.24 3.33 4.22
CA GLY A 85 -4.26 4.79 4.09
C GLY A 85 -4.30 5.21 2.62
N ALA A 86 -3.36 4.71 1.82
CA ALA A 86 -3.31 4.99 0.39
C ALA A 86 -4.59 4.52 -0.33
N ALA A 87 -5.13 3.34 -0.03
CA ALA A 87 -6.36 2.86 -0.64
C ALA A 87 -7.56 3.78 -0.35
N ILE A 88 -7.75 4.20 0.90
CA ILE A 88 -8.82 5.16 1.28
C ILE A 88 -8.63 6.50 0.58
N ALA A 89 -7.39 6.99 0.48
CA ALA A 89 -7.12 8.22 -0.26
C ALA A 89 -7.56 8.12 -1.74
N HIS A 90 -7.29 7.00 -2.39
CA HIS A 90 -7.71 6.76 -3.77
C HIS A 90 -9.21 6.62 -3.91
N GLN A 91 -9.87 5.95 -2.96
CA GLN A 91 -11.33 5.91 -2.90
C GLN A 91 -11.93 7.32 -2.83
N ASN A 92 -11.41 8.18 -1.95
CA ASN A 92 -11.90 9.54 -1.76
C ASN A 92 -11.72 10.45 -2.99
N PHE A 93 -10.69 10.18 -3.79
CA PHE A 93 -10.44 10.90 -5.04
C PHE A 93 -11.31 10.39 -6.19
N TRP A 94 -11.75 9.13 -6.13
CA TRP A 94 -12.59 8.54 -7.16
C TRP A 94 -14.01 9.08 -7.11
N LYS A 95 -14.41 9.75 -8.19
CA LYS A 95 -15.77 10.24 -8.39
C LYS A 95 -16.20 9.87 -9.80
N LYS A 96 -17.02 8.83 -9.91
CA LYS A 96 -17.59 8.39 -11.18
C LYS A 96 -19.12 8.31 -11.09
N PRO A 97 -19.86 8.93 -12.02
CA PRO A 97 -21.31 8.78 -12.09
C PRO A 97 -21.70 7.30 -12.23
N GLY A 98 -22.66 6.86 -11.40
CA GLY A 98 -23.16 5.49 -11.39
C GLY A 98 -22.43 4.55 -10.43
N ASP A 99 -21.27 4.93 -9.90
CA ASP A 99 -20.59 4.15 -8.88
C ASP A 99 -21.18 4.37 -7.48
N PRO A 100 -21.02 3.39 -6.58
CA PRO A 100 -21.40 3.59 -5.19
C PRO A 100 -20.60 4.76 -4.56
N PRO A 101 -21.18 5.50 -3.60
CA PRO A 101 -20.51 6.64 -2.97
C PRO A 101 -19.16 6.31 -2.30
N ARG A 102 -18.98 5.05 -1.90
CA ARG A 102 -17.77 4.52 -1.27
C ARG A 102 -17.36 3.24 -2.02
N PRO A 103 -16.69 3.36 -3.18
CA PRO A 103 -16.35 2.22 -4.03
C PRO A 103 -15.31 1.32 -3.36
N THR A 104 -15.50 0.02 -3.49
CA THR A 104 -14.49 -0.97 -3.14
C THR A 104 -13.27 -0.80 -4.06
N CYS A 105 -12.08 -0.70 -3.49
CA CYS A 105 -10.86 -0.56 -4.28
C CYS A 105 -9.67 -1.26 -3.62
N ALA A 106 -8.64 -1.51 -4.43
CA ALA A 106 -7.35 -1.99 -3.95
C ALA A 106 -6.25 -0.99 -4.31
N TYR A 107 -5.27 -0.84 -3.42
CA TYR A 107 -4.01 -0.15 -3.70
C TYR A 107 -2.86 -1.14 -3.51
N VAL A 108 -2.08 -1.37 -4.56
CA VAL A 108 -0.89 -2.23 -4.55
C VAL A 108 0.34 -1.33 -4.62
N THR A 109 1.26 -1.46 -3.68
CA THR A 109 2.56 -0.80 -3.73
C THR A 109 3.68 -1.81 -3.97
N VAL A 110 4.62 -1.51 -4.86
CA VAL A 110 5.82 -2.31 -5.10
C VAL A 110 7.06 -1.43 -4.98
N GLY A 111 7.92 -1.78 -4.02
CA GLY A 111 9.17 -1.10 -3.72
C GLY A 111 10.16 -2.08 -3.08
N THR A 112 10.67 -1.74 -1.90
CA THR A 112 11.51 -2.68 -1.11
C THR A 112 10.75 -3.95 -0.69
N GLY A 113 9.43 -3.84 -0.58
CA GLY A 113 8.49 -4.95 -0.38
C GLY A 113 7.25 -4.79 -1.26
N VAL A 114 6.22 -5.58 -0.99
CA VAL A 114 4.92 -5.49 -1.65
C VAL A 114 3.83 -5.41 -0.61
N GLY A 115 3.06 -4.33 -0.62
CA GLY A 115 1.90 -4.16 0.26
C GLY A 115 0.63 -3.99 -0.55
N VAL A 116 -0.49 -4.46 -0.01
CA VAL A 116 -1.82 -4.27 -0.62
C VAL A 116 -2.82 -3.80 0.41
N GLY A 117 -3.38 -2.62 0.16
CA GLY A 117 -4.50 -2.08 0.92
C GLY A 117 -5.80 -2.42 0.23
N LEU A 118 -6.76 -2.93 0.99
CA LEU A 118 -8.10 -3.26 0.49
C LEU A 118 -9.12 -2.42 1.24
N VAL A 119 -9.98 -1.75 0.50
CA VAL A 119 -11.11 -1.00 1.05
C VAL A 119 -12.38 -1.57 0.46
N VAL A 120 -13.30 -2.00 1.31
CA VAL A 120 -14.61 -2.56 0.92
C VAL A 120 -15.70 -1.67 1.45
N ARG A 121 -16.49 -1.08 0.54
CA ARG A 121 -17.62 -0.18 0.88
C ARG A 121 -17.27 0.99 1.82
N GLY A 122 -16.05 1.52 1.71
CA GLY A 122 -15.61 2.65 2.54
C GLY A 122 -14.64 2.30 3.65
N GLU A 123 -14.58 1.03 4.02
CA GLU A 123 -13.84 0.59 5.20
C GLU A 123 -12.60 -0.21 4.79
N PRO A 124 -11.42 0.08 5.35
CA PRO A 124 -10.29 -0.81 5.25
C PRO A 124 -10.66 -2.22 5.72
N VAL A 125 -10.17 -3.25 5.00
CA VAL A 125 -10.40 -4.63 5.41
C VAL A 125 -9.54 -4.93 6.62
N HIS A 126 -10.18 -5.21 7.75
CA HIS A 126 -9.57 -5.78 8.95
C HIS A 126 -10.33 -7.06 9.32
N GLY A 127 -9.61 -8.19 9.34
CA GLY A 127 -10.11 -9.47 9.84
C GLY A 127 -9.51 -9.77 11.21
N LEU A 128 -8.89 -10.94 11.36
CA LEU A 128 -8.00 -11.19 12.50
C LEU A 128 -6.82 -10.21 12.55
N SER A 129 -6.39 -9.73 11.38
CA SER A 129 -5.37 -8.69 11.17
C SER A 129 -5.68 -7.93 9.87
N HIS A 130 -4.82 -6.99 9.48
CA HIS A 130 -4.86 -6.42 8.13
C HIS A 130 -4.32 -7.42 7.10
N PRO A 131 -4.75 -7.36 5.83
CA PRO A 131 -4.23 -8.23 4.78
C PRO A 131 -2.72 -8.05 4.54
N GLU A 132 -2.05 -9.15 4.19
CA GLU A 132 -0.65 -9.21 3.76
C GLU A 132 -0.55 -9.88 2.38
N MET A 133 -1.27 -9.33 1.40
CA MET A 133 -1.41 -9.98 0.08
C MET A 133 -0.11 -9.99 -0.75
N GLY A 134 0.89 -9.19 -0.36
CA GLY A 134 2.24 -9.28 -0.93
C GLY A 134 2.91 -10.64 -0.65
N HIS A 135 2.45 -11.38 0.36
CA HIS A 135 2.93 -12.72 0.67
C HIS A 135 2.08 -13.84 0.07
N LEU A 136 1.12 -13.54 -0.82
CA LEU A 136 0.42 -14.57 -1.56
C LEU A 136 1.38 -15.42 -2.39
N MET A 137 1.12 -16.72 -2.42
CA MET A 137 1.75 -17.63 -3.37
C MET A 137 1.00 -17.54 -4.69
N VAL A 138 1.72 -17.27 -5.76
CA VAL A 138 1.16 -17.17 -7.12
C VAL A 138 1.79 -18.22 -8.03
N MET A 139 1.09 -18.56 -9.10
CA MET A 139 1.57 -19.53 -10.07
C MET A 139 2.91 -19.07 -10.65
N ARG A 140 3.91 -19.95 -10.60
CA ARG A 140 5.23 -19.67 -11.18
C ARG A 140 5.12 -19.54 -12.69
N LYS A 141 5.86 -18.58 -13.24
CA LYS A 141 6.03 -18.50 -14.69
C LYS A 141 6.78 -19.76 -15.15
N GLU A 142 6.31 -20.37 -16.23
CA GLU A 142 6.97 -21.54 -16.82
C GLU A 142 8.44 -21.21 -17.13
N GLY A 143 9.35 -22.09 -16.71
CA GLY A 143 10.79 -21.91 -16.89
C GLY A 143 11.47 -20.92 -15.93
N ASP A 144 10.76 -20.28 -14.99
CA ASP A 144 11.37 -19.40 -13.99
C ASP A 144 11.80 -20.17 -12.72
N ASP A 145 13.10 -20.40 -12.57
CA ASP A 145 13.73 -21.11 -11.46
C ASP A 145 14.13 -20.21 -10.27
N PHE A 146 13.91 -18.90 -10.37
CA PHE A 146 14.30 -17.96 -9.33
C PHE A 146 13.62 -18.30 -7.98
N PRO A 147 14.37 -18.59 -6.90
CA PRO A 147 13.78 -19.10 -5.67
C PRO A 147 12.94 -18.06 -4.90
N GLY A 148 13.09 -16.78 -5.25
CA GLY A 148 12.55 -15.66 -4.50
C GLY A 148 13.50 -15.16 -3.41
N VAL A 149 13.27 -13.94 -2.91
CA VAL A 149 14.12 -13.28 -1.89
C VAL A 149 13.42 -13.10 -0.55
N CYS A 150 12.12 -13.43 -0.44
CA CYS A 150 11.39 -13.27 0.81
C CYS A 150 11.98 -14.22 1.87
N PRO A 151 12.41 -13.72 3.04
CA PRO A 151 13.05 -14.57 4.06
C PRO A 151 12.09 -15.58 4.71
N PHE A 152 10.78 -15.34 4.61
CA PHE A 152 9.76 -16.22 5.17
C PHE A 152 9.28 -17.29 4.18
N HIS A 153 9.11 -16.92 2.91
CA HIS A 153 8.38 -17.74 1.94
C HIS A 153 9.17 -18.08 0.68
N GLY A 154 10.34 -17.47 0.45
CA GLY A 154 11.04 -17.52 -0.82
C GLY A 154 10.22 -16.86 -1.92
N GLY A 155 9.43 -17.65 -2.66
CA GLY A 155 8.74 -17.28 -3.89
C GLY A 155 7.30 -16.78 -3.76
N CYS A 156 6.95 -16.07 -2.68
CA CYS A 156 5.70 -15.30 -2.63
C CYS A 156 5.77 -14.08 -3.57
N VAL A 157 4.65 -13.38 -3.83
CA VAL A 157 4.64 -12.21 -4.74
C VAL A 157 5.77 -11.24 -4.43
N GLU A 158 5.90 -10.80 -3.17
CA GLU A 158 6.98 -9.91 -2.73
C GLU A 158 8.37 -10.47 -3.06
N GLY A 159 8.61 -11.73 -2.71
CA GLY A 159 9.88 -12.39 -2.96
C GLY A 159 10.22 -12.51 -4.44
N MET A 160 9.24 -12.39 -5.34
CA MET A 160 9.43 -12.46 -6.79
C MET A 160 9.56 -11.09 -7.46
N VAL A 161 8.97 -10.03 -6.88
CA VAL A 161 8.80 -8.73 -7.58
C VAL A 161 9.27 -7.50 -6.81
N CYS A 162 9.69 -7.61 -5.54
CA CYS A 162 10.26 -6.46 -4.83
C CYS A 162 11.57 -6.01 -5.49
N SER A 163 12.02 -4.78 -5.23
CA SER A 163 13.20 -4.20 -5.85
C SER A 163 14.45 -5.08 -5.71
N GLY A 164 14.64 -5.71 -4.54
CA GLY A 164 15.72 -6.68 -4.32
C GLY A 164 15.62 -7.94 -5.21
N ALA A 165 14.40 -8.44 -5.44
CA ALA A 165 14.16 -9.58 -6.33
C ALA A 165 14.47 -9.22 -7.78
N ILE A 166 13.99 -8.06 -8.25
CA ILE A 166 14.21 -7.56 -9.62
C ILE A 166 15.70 -7.35 -9.86
N ALA A 167 16.38 -6.68 -8.92
CA ALA A 167 17.82 -6.40 -8.99
C ALA A 167 18.63 -7.69 -9.10
N LYS A 168 18.32 -8.69 -8.24
CA LYS A 168 18.97 -9.99 -8.26
C LYS A 168 18.75 -10.76 -9.57
N ARG A 169 17.54 -10.71 -10.14
CA ARG A 169 17.21 -11.33 -11.44
C ARG A 169 17.93 -10.66 -12.62
N ALA A 170 18.16 -9.36 -12.52
CA ALA A 170 18.83 -8.57 -13.54
C ALA A 170 20.36 -8.51 -13.36
N GLY A 171 20.89 -8.95 -12.21
CA GLY A 171 22.33 -8.89 -11.92
C GLY A 171 22.84 -7.48 -11.68
N VAL A 172 22.00 -6.59 -11.14
CA VAL A 172 22.31 -5.19 -10.84
C VAL A 172 21.98 -4.86 -9.38
N GLU A 173 22.38 -3.68 -8.91
CA GLU A 173 21.95 -3.18 -7.60
C GLU A 173 20.55 -2.53 -7.67
N PRO A 174 19.76 -2.53 -6.57
CA PRO A 174 18.41 -1.94 -6.57
C PRO A 174 18.34 -0.47 -7.03
N LYS A 175 19.40 0.31 -6.77
CA LYS A 175 19.50 1.72 -7.21
C LYS A 175 19.64 1.89 -8.73
N ASP A 176 20.12 0.86 -9.43
CA ASP A 176 20.41 0.91 -10.87
C ASP A 176 19.23 0.34 -11.70
N LEU A 177 18.12 -0.05 -11.05
CA LEU A 177 16.90 -0.54 -11.72
C LEU A 177 16.26 0.49 -12.65
N ALA A 178 16.46 1.78 -12.37
CA ALA A 178 15.98 2.87 -13.21
C ALA A 178 16.70 2.91 -14.57
N ASP A 179 17.92 2.40 -14.65
CA ASP A 179 18.75 2.43 -15.87
C ASP A 179 18.51 1.22 -16.79
N LEU A 180 17.85 0.17 -16.29
CA LEU A 180 17.49 -0.98 -17.11
C LEU A 180 16.52 -0.56 -18.24
N PRO A 181 16.75 -0.99 -19.49
CA PRO A 181 15.85 -0.67 -20.59
C PRO A 181 14.52 -1.41 -20.43
N ASP A 182 13.45 -0.84 -20.99
CA ASP A 182 12.11 -1.45 -20.98
C ASP A 182 12.07 -2.81 -21.69
N SER A 183 13.03 -3.09 -22.57
CA SER A 183 13.19 -4.38 -23.27
C SER A 183 13.83 -5.47 -22.41
N HIS A 184 14.33 -5.14 -21.21
CA HIS A 184 14.97 -6.14 -20.35
C HIS A 184 13.95 -7.21 -19.90
N LYS A 185 14.32 -8.49 -20.03
CA LYS A 185 13.40 -9.62 -19.81
C LYS A 185 12.74 -9.65 -18.42
N VAL A 186 13.42 -9.08 -17.41
CA VAL A 186 12.93 -9.04 -16.02
C VAL A 186 11.54 -8.40 -15.90
N TRP A 187 11.22 -7.42 -16.76
CA TRP A 187 9.92 -6.74 -16.73
C TRP A 187 8.79 -7.68 -17.18
N ALA A 188 9.07 -8.54 -18.17
CA ALA A 188 8.14 -9.58 -18.57
C ALA A 188 7.99 -10.66 -17.47
N ASP A 189 9.06 -10.98 -16.74
CA ASP A 189 8.99 -11.92 -15.61
C ASP A 189 8.15 -11.36 -14.46
N ILE A 190 8.36 -10.11 -14.07
CA ILE A 190 7.65 -9.54 -12.92
C ILE A 190 6.19 -9.18 -13.25
N SER A 191 5.90 -8.83 -14.50
CA SER A 191 4.51 -8.54 -14.92
C SER A 191 3.62 -9.78 -14.80
N HIS A 192 4.16 -11.00 -15.02
CA HIS A 192 3.44 -12.26 -14.75
C HIS A 192 2.96 -12.33 -13.29
N TYR A 193 3.87 -12.14 -12.35
CA TYR A 193 3.56 -12.23 -10.92
C TYR A 193 2.62 -11.12 -10.44
N LEU A 194 2.82 -9.87 -10.91
CA LEU A 194 1.93 -8.75 -10.61
C LEU A 194 0.53 -8.93 -11.23
N THR A 195 0.44 -9.55 -12.41
CA THR A 195 -0.83 -9.92 -13.02
C THR A 195 -1.58 -10.92 -12.15
N HIS A 196 -0.91 -11.95 -11.65
CA HIS A 196 -1.52 -12.94 -10.77
C HIS A 196 -1.98 -12.36 -9.43
N LEU A 197 -1.26 -11.37 -8.89
CA LEU A 197 -1.75 -10.60 -7.73
C LEU A 197 -3.03 -9.83 -8.08
N CYS A 198 -3.08 -9.15 -9.23
CA CYS A 198 -4.28 -8.44 -9.68
C CYS A 198 -5.47 -9.39 -9.89
N ILE A 199 -5.23 -10.58 -10.44
CA ILE A 199 -6.25 -11.63 -10.62
C ILE A 199 -6.77 -12.12 -9.26
N ALA A 200 -5.88 -12.36 -8.29
CA ALA A 200 -6.28 -12.77 -6.95
C ALA A 200 -7.17 -11.70 -6.29
N ILE A 201 -6.80 -10.41 -6.41
CA ILE A 201 -7.63 -9.29 -5.94
C ILE A 201 -8.97 -9.26 -6.67
N HIS A 202 -8.96 -9.37 -8.00
CA HIS A 202 -10.17 -9.32 -8.83
C HIS A 202 -11.18 -10.41 -8.46
N TYR A 203 -10.75 -11.66 -8.40
CA TYR A 203 -11.66 -12.77 -8.10
C TYR A 203 -12.05 -12.90 -6.61
N THR A 204 -11.26 -12.34 -5.70
CA THR A 204 -11.57 -12.40 -4.26
C THR A 204 -12.45 -11.25 -3.81
N VAL A 205 -12.17 -10.03 -4.28
CA VAL A 205 -12.77 -8.80 -3.76
C VAL A 205 -13.68 -8.10 -4.76
N ALA A 206 -13.49 -8.34 -6.06
CA ALA A 206 -14.26 -7.69 -7.12
C ALA A 206 -14.32 -6.15 -6.99
N PRO A 207 -13.18 -5.45 -6.85
CA PRO A 207 -13.18 -4.01 -6.65
C PRO A 207 -13.70 -3.27 -7.88
N GLN A 208 -14.09 -2.00 -7.71
CA GLN A 208 -14.34 -1.07 -8.82
C GLN A 208 -13.05 -0.76 -9.58
N PHE A 209 -11.91 -0.67 -8.88
CA PHE A 209 -10.61 -0.45 -9.50
C PHE A 209 -9.44 -0.94 -8.61
N ILE A 210 -8.30 -1.21 -9.25
CA ILE A 210 -7.02 -1.56 -8.64
C ILE A 210 -6.01 -0.48 -9.02
N VAL A 211 -5.42 0.17 -8.02
CA VAL A 211 -4.36 1.16 -8.20
C VAL A 211 -3.01 0.49 -7.99
N LEU A 212 -2.08 0.71 -8.92
CA LEU A 212 -0.69 0.28 -8.81
C LEU A 212 0.20 1.50 -8.55
N GLY A 213 1.02 1.44 -7.51
CA GLY A 213 1.90 2.51 -7.06
C GLY A 213 3.20 2.00 -6.44
N GLY A 214 4.03 2.92 -5.96
CA GLY A 214 5.37 2.60 -5.47
C GLY A 214 6.46 2.71 -6.55
N GLY A 215 7.72 2.68 -6.11
CA GLY A 215 8.86 3.05 -6.94
C GLY A 215 9.04 2.20 -8.21
N ILE A 216 8.65 0.92 -8.18
CA ILE A 216 8.74 0.05 -9.37
C ILE A 216 7.79 0.51 -10.49
N PHE A 217 6.62 1.06 -10.14
CA PHE A 217 5.65 1.56 -11.12
C PHE A 217 5.99 2.95 -11.69
N GLN A 218 7.15 3.51 -11.37
CA GLN A 218 7.73 4.58 -12.19
C GLN A 218 8.08 4.06 -13.60
N ARG A 219 8.31 2.75 -13.75
CA ARG A 219 8.47 2.07 -15.03
C ARG A 219 7.11 1.86 -15.71
N LYS A 220 6.72 2.81 -16.58
CA LYS A 220 5.38 2.84 -17.19
C LYS A 220 5.04 1.65 -18.10
N CYS A 221 6.03 1.00 -18.70
CA CYS A 221 5.79 -0.17 -19.55
C CYS A 221 5.10 -1.34 -18.81
N LEU A 222 5.25 -1.43 -17.48
CA LEU A 222 4.63 -2.48 -16.68
C LEU A 222 3.11 -2.43 -16.69
N PHE A 223 2.50 -1.24 -16.77
CA PHE A 223 1.03 -1.12 -16.80
C PHE A 223 0.44 -1.82 -18.02
N GLY A 224 1.01 -1.59 -19.20
CA GLY A 224 0.60 -2.26 -20.44
C GLY A 224 0.74 -3.78 -20.34
N MET A 225 1.91 -4.26 -19.90
CA MET A 225 2.17 -5.69 -19.74
C MET A 225 1.18 -6.36 -18.78
N ILE A 226 0.91 -5.74 -17.62
CA ILE A 226 -0.02 -6.28 -16.62
C ILE A 226 -1.45 -6.28 -17.15
N ARG A 227 -1.91 -5.19 -17.77
CA ARG A 227 -3.26 -5.10 -18.35
C ARG A 227 -3.47 -6.16 -19.42
N ASP A 228 -2.54 -6.31 -20.36
CA ASP A 228 -2.63 -7.29 -21.44
C ASP A 228 -2.69 -8.73 -20.90
N ASN A 229 -1.81 -9.06 -19.96
CA ASN A 229 -1.78 -10.39 -19.34
C ASN A 229 -3.04 -10.63 -18.49
N PHE A 230 -3.51 -9.61 -17.75
CA PHE A 230 -4.73 -9.68 -16.97
C PHE A 230 -5.94 -9.94 -17.85
N GLY A 231 -6.14 -9.16 -18.93
CA GLY A 231 -7.26 -9.33 -19.86
C GLY A 231 -7.28 -10.72 -20.49
N LYS A 232 -6.12 -11.21 -20.94
CA LYS A 232 -5.98 -12.58 -21.47
C LYS A 232 -6.33 -13.66 -20.46
N THR A 233 -5.92 -13.47 -19.20
CA THR A 233 -6.12 -14.49 -18.15
C THR A 233 -7.53 -14.48 -17.59
N VAL A 234 -8.15 -13.30 -17.45
CA VAL A 234 -9.57 -13.20 -17.05
C VAL A 234 -10.48 -13.72 -18.15
N ASN A 235 -10.11 -13.55 -19.43
CA ASN A 235 -10.78 -14.13 -20.58
C ASN A 235 -12.32 -13.91 -20.57
N GLY A 236 -12.75 -12.73 -20.14
CA GLY A 236 -14.17 -12.36 -20.07
C GLY A 236 -15.01 -13.11 -19.02
N TYR A 237 -14.41 -13.88 -18.12
CA TYR A 237 -15.16 -14.67 -17.12
C TYR A 237 -15.89 -13.80 -16.08
N MET A 238 -15.24 -12.74 -15.60
CA MET A 238 -15.81 -11.81 -14.62
C MET A 238 -15.68 -10.37 -15.11
N PRO A 239 -16.71 -9.52 -14.93
CA PRO A 239 -16.67 -8.14 -15.37
C PRO A 239 -15.70 -7.31 -14.51
N TYR A 240 -15.05 -6.37 -15.17
CA TYR A 240 -14.38 -5.23 -14.53
C TYR A 240 -14.98 -3.94 -15.09
N GLN A 241 -14.87 -2.84 -14.34
CA GLN A 241 -15.39 -1.55 -14.79
C GLN A 241 -14.50 -0.96 -15.89
N ASP A 242 -15.10 -0.15 -16.77
CA ASP A 242 -14.41 0.57 -17.85
C ASP A 242 -13.61 -0.38 -18.78
N ASP A 243 -12.53 0.14 -19.35
CA ASP A 243 -11.47 -0.64 -19.95
C ASP A 243 -10.40 -1.00 -18.90
N LEU A 244 -9.41 -1.77 -19.32
CA LEU A 244 -8.31 -2.19 -18.45
C LEU A 244 -7.47 -1.01 -17.94
N GLU A 245 -7.50 0.14 -18.62
CA GLU A 245 -6.79 1.34 -18.19
C GLU A 245 -7.47 2.03 -17.01
N GLY A 246 -8.81 2.12 -17.03
CA GLY A 246 -9.61 2.57 -15.90
C GLY A 246 -9.58 1.60 -14.73
N TYR A 247 -9.63 0.29 -15.01
CA TYR A 247 -9.69 -0.75 -13.98
C TYR A 247 -8.36 -0.96 -13.25
N ILE A 248 -7.26 -1.18 -13.98
CA ILE A 248 -5.91 -1.33 -13.40
C ILE A 248 -5.12 -0.07 -13.74
N ARG A 249 -4.94 0.81 -12.76
CA ARG A 249 -4.57 2.20 -13.01
C ARG A 249 -3.37 2.67 -12.21
N GLU A 250 -2.78 3.75 -12.70
CA GLU A 250 -1.74 4.47 -11.96
C GLU A 250 -2.33 5.30 -10.82
N SER A 251 -1.57 5.42 -9.73
CA SER A 251 -1.83 6.38 -8.65
C SER A 251 -1.74 7.83 -9.15
N PRO A 252 -2.82 8.63 -9.13
CA PRO A 252 -2.75 10.05 -9.45
C PRO A 252 -1.97 10.86 -8.41
N PHE A 253 -1.63 10.25 -7.26
CA PHE A 253 -0.83 10.89 -6.21
C PHE A 253 0.68 10.70 -6.39
N GLY A 254 1.11 9.90 -7.36
CA GLY A 254 2.53 9.55 -7.56
C GLY A 254 3.18 9.10 -6.25
N GLU A 255 4.30 9.73 -5.89
CA GLU A 255 5.05 9.43 -4.66
C GLU A 255 4.38 9.93 -3.37
N ASN A 256 3.30 10.72 -3.47
CA ASN A 256 2.60 11.29 -2.32
C ASN A 256 1.44 10.42 -1.82
N ALA A 257 1.24 9.21 -2.37
CA ALA A 257 0.15 8.31 -1.96
C ALA A 257 0.12 8.07 -0.44
N GLY A 258 1.28 7.90 0.20
CA GLY A 258 1.37 7.72 1.66
C GLY A 258 0.94 8.95 2.46
N VAL A 259 1.33 10.16 2.01
CA VAL A 259 0.92 11.42 2.67
C VAL A 259 -0.58 11.64 2.52
N HIS A 260 -1.12 11.39 1.33
CA HIS A 260 -2.56 11.40 1.10
C HIS A 260 -3.28 10.37 1.97
N GLY A 261 -2.67 9.21 2.22
CA GLY A 261 -3.19 8.21 3.14
C GLY A 261 -3.27 8.70 4.59
N GLY A 262 -2.22 9.35 5.10
CA GLY A 262 -2.25 9.98 6.42
C GLY A 262 -3.34 11.05 6.53
N ILE A 263 -3.50 11.91 5.52
CA ILE A 263 -4.58 12.90 5.47
C ILE A 263 -5.96 12.22 5.45
N ALA A 264 -6.12 11.16 4.67
CA ALA A 264 -7.37 10.42 4.60
C ALA A 264 -7.76 9.78 5.94
N MET A 265 -6.79 9.22 6.67
CA MET A 265 -7.00 8.74 8.04
C MET A 265 -7.42 9.86 9.00
N ALA A 266 -6.81 11.04 8.91
CA ALA A 266 -7.17 12.19 9.73
C ALA A 266 -8.63 12.64 9.48
N VAL A 267 -9.07 12.60 8.22
CA VAL A 267 -10.46 12.91 7.85
C VAL A 267 -11.44 11.92 8.48
N LEU A 268 -11.15 10.62 8.42
CA LEU A 268 -11.96 9.60 9.08
C LEU A 268 -12.02 9.82 10.61
N ALA A 269 -10.88 10.06 11.25
CA ALA A 269 -10.81 10.36 12.69
C ALA A 269 -11.72 11.53 13.07
N SER A 270 -11.72 12.59 12.25
CA SER A 270 -12.54 13.78 12.48
C SER A 270 -14.03 13.52 12.27
N GLN A 271 -14.41 12.61 11.37
CA GLN A 271 -15.80 12.24 11.11
C GLN A 271 -16.36 11.36 12.23
N GLU A 272 -15.63 10.33 12.64
CA GLU A 272 -16.01 9.41 13.73
C GLU A 272 -16.24 10.18 15.05
N ASN A 273 -15.32 11.08 15.40
CA ASN A 273 -15.46 11.90 16.61
C ASN A 273 -16.70 12.82 16.60
N LYS A 274 -17.15 13.27 15.41
CA LYS A 274 -18.38 14.07 15.28
C LYS A 274 -19.64 13.22 15.40
N GLU A 275 -19.58 11.94 15.07
CA GLU A 275 -20.70 11.02 15.22
C GLU A 275 -20.84 10.57 16.68
N GLU A 276 -19.74 10.34 17.39
CA GLU A 276 -19.74 10.01 18.83
C GLU A 276 -20.17 11.17 19.73
N SER A 277 -19.99 12.42 19.27
CA SER A 277 -20.36 13.63 20.01
C SER A 277 -21.84 14.07 19.82
N LYS A 278 -22.63 13.33 19.03
CA LYS A 278 -24.05 13.60 18.75
C LYS A 278 -24.95 12.67 19.54
#